data_AF-A0A3M1D9T7-F1
#
_entry.id   AF-A0A3M1D9T7-F1
#
_cell.length_a   1.000
_cell.length_b   1.000
_cell.length_c   1.000
_cell.angle_alpha   90.00
_cell.angle_beta   90.00
_cell.angle_gamma   90.00
#
_symmetry.space_group_name_H-M   'P 1'
#
loop_
_entity.id
_entity.type
_entity.pdbx_description
1 polymer ?
#
loop_
_entity_poly.entity_id
_entity_poly.type
_entity_poly.pdbx_seq_one_letter_code
_entity_poly.pdbx_strand_id
1 'polypeptide(L)' 'MTARTNKAWAKRLKLAKRGVLVRASGQNHYNAKENAREKSRKRKIRVLGAKHLGKKAIERFVGALCANRK' A
#
# COMPACT_ATOMS: atom_id res chain seq x y z
N MET A 1 5.36 26.27 1.40
CA MET A 1 6.24 25.09 1.27
C MET A 1 5.59 24.06 0.36
N THR A 2 6.04 23.94 -0.89
CA THR A 2 5.51 22.96 -1.86
C THR A 2 6.13 21.60 -1.59
N ALA A 3 5.38 20.68 -0.98
CA ALA A 3 5.88 19.34 -0.65
C ALA A 3 6.05 18.50 -1.92
N ARG A 4 7.29 18.11 -2.25
CA ARG A 4 7.58 17.20 -3.36
C ARG A 4 7.05 15.81 -3.02
N THR A 5 6.19 15.25 -3.89
CA THR A 5 5.66 13.89 -3.70
C THR A 5 6.77 12.86 -3.67
N ASN A 6 6.77 11.95 -2.68
CA ASN A 6 7.69 10.83 -2.66
C ASN A 6 7.33 9.84 -3.79
N LYS A 7 8.08 9.90 -4.90
CA LYS A 7 7.80 9.09 -6.10
C LYS A 7 8.04 7.59 -5.89
N ALA A 8 9.01 7.21 -5.06
CA ALA A 8 9.27 5.81 -4.75
C ALA A 8 8.06 5.15 -4.09
N TRP A 9 7.34 5.95 -3.32
CA TRP A 9 6.10 5.62 -2.66
C TRP A 9 4.94 5.65 -3.65
N ALA A 10 4.67 6.76 -4.33
CA ALA A 10 3.58 6.86 -5.30
C ALA A 10 3.52 5.74 -6.35
N LYS A 11 4.68 5.17 -6.75
CA LYS A 11 4.76 4.03 -7.67
C LYS A 11 4.26 2.69 -7.09
N ARG A 12 4.21 2.55 -5.76
CA ARG A 12 4.01 1.26 -5.07
C ARG A 12 2.67 1.14 -4.35
N LEU A 13 2.10 2.25 -3.86
CA LEU A 13 0.82 2.23 -3.16
C LEU A 13 -0.24 3.03 -3.91
N LYS A 14 -1.49 2.58 -3.87
CA LYS A 14 -2.64 3.31 -4.42
C LYS A 14 -3.58 3.73 -3.29
N LEU A 15 -4.22 4.88 -3.41
CA LEU A 15 -5.23 5.31 -2.45
C LEU A 15 -6.57 4.63 -2.75
N ALA A 16 -7.27 4.20 -1.71
CA ALA A 16 -8.65 3.74 -1.76
C ALA A 16 -9.48 4.52 -0.74
N LYS A 17 -10.81 4.52 -0.92
CA LYS A 17 -11.76 5.28 -0.08
C LYS A 17 -11.61 5.05 1.42
N ARG A 18 -11.13 3.87 1.83
CA ARG A 18 -11.02 3.42 3.24
C ARG A 18 -9.58 3.09 3.68
N GLY A 19 -8.57 3.39 2.85
CA GLY A 19 -7.18 3.05 3.18
C GLY A 19 -6.25 3.01 1.98
N VAL A 20 -5.12 2.33 2.13
CA VAL A 20 -4.08 2.26 1.10
C VAL A 20 -3.97 0.84 0.56
N LEU A 21 -3.95 0.70 -0.77
CA LEU A 21 -3.80 -0.58 -1.47
C LEU A 21 -2.32 -0.90 -1.68
N VAL A 22 -1.93 -2.11 -1.29
CA VAL A 22 -0.54 -2.58 -1.30
C VAL A 22 -0.46 -4.01 -1.84
N ARG A 23 0.61 -4.30 -2.61
CA ARG A 23 0.93 -5.65 -3.08
C ARG A 23 1.70 -6.42 -2.01
N ALA A 24 1.49 -7.73 -1.88
CA ALA A 24 2.30 -8.55 -0.99
C ALA A 24 3.74 -8.67 -1.50
N SER A 25 4.69 -8.80 -0.58
CA SER A 25 6.09 -9.06 -0.89
C SER A 25 6.34 -10.55 -1.21
N GLY A 26 7.47 -10.83 -1.88
CA GLY A 26 7.97 -12.20 -2.07
C GLY A 26 7.22 -13.02 -3.12
N GLN A 27 6.81 -12.41 -4.24
CA GLN A 27 6.20 -13.10 -5.40
C GLN A 27 7.04 -13.02 -6.70
N ASN A 28 8.31 -12.64 -6.60
CA ASN A 28 9.15 -12.37 -7.79
C ASN A 28 10.04 -13.56 -8.18
N HIS A 29 10.49 -14.37 -7.21
CA HIS A 29 11.41 -15.48 -7.41
C HIS A 29 11.07 -16.63 -6.46
N TYR A 30 11.38 -17.87 -6.85
CA TYR A 30 11.14 -19.10 -6.08
C TYR A 30 9.67 -19.43 -5.79
N ASN A 31 8.73 -18.87 -6.54
CA ASN A 31 7.29 -19.14 -6.38
C ASN A 31 6.89 -20.62 -6.53
N ALA A 32 7.73 -21.44 -7.17
CA ALA A 32 7.50 -22.88 -7.32
C ALA A 32 7.71 -23.66 -6.00
N LYS A 33 8.47 -23.11 -5.06
CA LYS A 33 8.71 -23.71 -3.73
C LYS A 33 7.65 -23.30 -2.70
N GLU A 34 6.73 -22.40 -3.07
CA GLU A 34 5.70 -21.90 -2.18
C GLU A 34 4.39 -22.68 -2.35
N ASN A 35 3.72 -22.94 -1.23
CA ASN A 35 2.41 -23.58 -1.21
C ASN A 35 1.36 -22.76 -1.98
N ALA A 36 0.50 -23.44 -2.74
CA ALA A 36 -0.52 -22.79 -3.58
C ALA A 36 -1.45 -21.85 -2.80
N ARG A 37 -1.81 -22.21 -1.56
CA ARG A 37 -2.62 -21.38 -0.65
C ARG A 37 -1.93 -20.06 -0.32
N GLU A 38 -0.63 -20.08 -0.07
CA GLU A 38 0.14 -18.89 0.30
C GLU A 38 0.37 -17.98 -0.89
N LYS A 39 0.67 -18.56 -2.06
CA LYS A 39 0.74 -17.87 -3.34
C LYS A 39 -0.58 -17.15 -3.67
N SER A 40 -1.70 -17.84 -3.51
CA SER A 40 -3.05 -17.26 -3.71
C SER A 40 -3.32 -16.10 -2.74
N ARG A 41 -2.96 -16.27 -1.46
CA ARG A 41 -3.06 -15.21 -0.44
C ARG A 41 -2.20 -13.99 -0.79
N LYS A 42 -1.00 -14.17 -1.36
CA LYS A 42 -0.09 -13.08 -1.75
C LYS A 42 -0.48 -12.39 -3.06
N ARG A 43 -1.18 -13.06 -3.97
CA ARG A 43 -1.74 -12.44 -5.19
C ARG A 43 -2.82 -11.39 -4.91
N LYS A 44 -3.52 -11.50 -3.78
CA LYS A 44 -4.57 -10.55 -3.39
C LYS A 44 -3.96 -9.20 -2.98
N ILE A 45 -4.53 -8.11 -3.48
CA ILE A 45 -4.19 -6.76 -3.02
C ILE A 45 -4.67 -6.60 -1.58
N ARG A 46 -3.79 -6.11 -0.71
CA ARG A 46 -4.10 -5.84 0.70
C ARG A 46 -4.51 -4.40 0.88
N VAL A 47 -5.52 -4.18 1.71
CA VAL A 47 -5.92 -2.85 2.15
C VAL A 47 -5.29 -2.61 3.52
N LEU A 48 -4.36 -1.68 3.60
CA LEU A 48 -3.86 -1.17 4.87
C LEU A 48 -4.81 -0.07 5.34
N GLY A 49 -5.60 -0.39 6.36
CA GLY A 49 -6.46 0.59 7.04
C GLY A 49 -5.72 1.40 8.10
N ALA A 50 -6.42 2.35 8.72
CA ALA A 50 -5.91 3.28 9.72
C ALA A 50 -5.30 2.61 10.98
N LYS A 51 -5.59 1.32 11.23
CA LYS A 51 -4.97 0.55 12.32
C LYS A 51 -3.50 0.19 12.08
N HIS A 52 -3.07 0.13 10.82
CA HIS A 52 -1.72 -0.30 10.42
C HIS A 52 -0.86 0.85 9.89
N LEU A 53 -1.48 1.97 9.55
CA LEU A 53 -0.81 3.18 9.06
C LEU A 53 -1.20 4.37 9.93
N GLY A 54 -0.22 5.01 10.57
CA GLY A 54 -0.45 6.27 11.25
C GLY A 54 -0.87 7.37 10.27
N LYS A 55 -1.77 8.27 10.67
CA LYS A 55 -2.34 9.34 9.83
C LYS A 55 -1.25 10.15 9.09
N LYS A 56 -0.16 10.49 9.80
CA LYS A 56 1.00 11.22 9.27
C LYS A 56 1.78 10.47 8.16
N ALA A 57 1.74 9.13 8.15
CA ALA A 57 2.42 8.33 7.13
C ALA A 57 1.67 8.35 5.80
N ILE A 58 0.34 8.43 5.85
CA ILE A 58 -0.52 8.56 4.66
C ILE A 58 -0.42 9.97 4.08
N GLU A 59 -0.42 11.00 4.93
CA GLU A 59 -0.30 12.41 4.52
C GLU A 59 1.05 12.74 3.85
N ARG A 60 2.15 12.09 4.29
CA ARG A 60 3.46 12.19 3.64
C ARG A 60 3.52 11.53 2.26
N PHE A 61 2.58 10.62 1.95
CA PHE A 61 2.61 9.77 0.76
C PHE A 61 2.05 10.47 -0.48
N VAL A 62 0.92 11.15 -0.30
CA VAL A 62 0.26 11.95 -1.32
C VAL A 62 -0.03 13.27 -0.65
N GLY A 63 0.80 14.29 -0.92
CA GLY A 63 0.64 15.61 -0.33
C GLY A 63 -0.82 16.04 -0.37
N ALA A 64 -1.43 16.15 0.81
CA ALA A 64 -2.73 16.75 1.09
C ALA A 64 -3.91 16.42 0.14
N LEU A 65 -3.96 15.25 -0.49
CA LEU A 65 -5.09 14.88 -1.35
C LEU A 65 -5.80 13.62 -0.86
N CYS A 66 -6.97 13.87 -0.28
CA CYS A 66 -8.09 12.94 -0.17
C CYS A 66 -7.87 11.69 0.71
N ALA A 67 -7.36 11.86 1.93
CA ALA A 67 -7.71 10.95 3.02
C ALA A 67 -8.97 11.54 3.69
N ASN A 68 -10.11 10.86 3.58
CA ASN A 68 -11.38 11.29 4.17
C ASN A 68 -11.18 11.71 5.64
N ARG A 69 -11.35 13.00 5.91
CA ARG A 69 -11.49 13.58 7.25
C ARG A 69 -12.93 13.36 7.69
N LYS A 70 -13.22 12.21 8.29
CA LYS A 70 -14.35 12.03 9.22
C LYS A 70 -13.90 11.08 10.32
#